data_AF-A0A5S4HFC9-F1
#
_entry.id   AF-A0A5S4HFC9-F1
#
_cell.length_a   1.000
_cell.length_b   1.000
_cell.length_c   1.000
_cell.angle_alpha   90.00
_cell.angle_beta   90.00
_cell.angle_gamma   90.00
#
_symmetry.space_group_name_H-M   'P 1'
#
loop_
_entity.id
_entity.type
_entity.pdbx_description
1 polymer ?
#
loop_
_entity_poly.entity_id
_entity_poly.type
_entity_poly.pdbx_seq_one_letter_code
_entity_poly.pdbx_strand_id
1 'polypeptide(L)'
;MRRVGDGEHVERLLSAARTCWGQAPTGSRCVVAELSGEDIRVVLRTLLTARALCELLSARLVVQAGAEWRRLAEAFGAERDLRSAPVPAALVTSKVEPGARRDIPVVHVHGTGSLKAYAVFPEDGPCGFHEELPGRVGAFFERHVWPHRHAIRAGAERVAWRAKSGYQIHTETERRQLRHYGCARLGLDPDRPAIAVFGHTPGEDAELFDATVEYAASDESANWLFLDPVAPASPRIRCVTGALSTNILWSLADVGVTFRDSDLPAFGIPVIQAGWSEGSVCGATHVTRSPSEHRALLGEAIARHAKGGSILGPEQRERARLWLWLRRCAADVPTQLLPHWEHGTDYVRTLAVTLEHVERDGDPLYGALRRMWDRREPVLSRFDFRDPAGLVTTLTPARSS
;
A
#
# COMPACT_ATOMS: atom_id res chain seq x y z
N MET A 1 -6.99 -15.00 18.38
CA MET A 1 -5.70 -14.31 18.62
C MET A 1 -5.08 -14.88 19.88
N ARG A 2 -3.94 -15.58 19.76
CA ARG A 2 -3.15 -16.00 20.93
C ARG A 2 -2.34 -14.80 21.42
N ARG A 3 -2.39 -14.52 22.72
CA ARG A 3 -1.52 -13.53 23.37
C ARG A 3 -0.06 -13.87 23.06
N VAL A 4 0.73 -12.87 22.69
CA VAL A 4 2.19 -12.97 22.63
C VAL A 4 2.66 -13.24 24.06
N GLY A 5 3.02 -14.48 24.37
CA GLY A 5 3.40 -14.87 25.73
C GLY A 5 3.73 -16.35 25.93
N ASP A 6 2.98 -17.29 25.34
CA ASP A 6 3.05 -18.69 25.78
C ASP A 6 3.47 -19.68 24.68
N GLY A 7 4.70 -19.52 24.14
CA GLY A 7 5.21 -20.49 23.18
C GLY A 7 6.73 -20.51 23.04
N GLU A 8 7.30 -21.72 23.01
CA GLU A 8 8.72 -22.03 22.74
C GLU A 8 9.30 -21.24 21.56
N HIS A 9 8.49 -21.01 20.51
CA HIS A 9 8.92 -20.27 19.32
C HIS A 9 9.19 -18.78 19.56
N VAL A 10 8.51 -18.14 20.53
CA VAL A 10 8.75 -16.72 20.86
C VAL A 10 10.10 -16.59 21.58
N GLU A 11 10.39 -17.47 22.53
CA GLU A 11 11.71 -17.47 23.21
C GLU A 11 12.84 -17.75 22.23
N ARG A 12 12.65 -18.70 21.31
CA ARG A 12 13.61 -18.98 20.24
C ARG A 12 13.83 -17.75 19.35
N LEU A 13 12.75 -17.05 18.96
CA LEU A 13 12.85 -15.81 18.20
C LEU A 13 13.63 -14.73 18.98
N LEU A 14 13.33 -14.52 20.27
CA LEU A 14 14.01 -13.52 21.09
C LEU A 14 15.52 -13.84 21.20
N SER A 15 15.87 -15.11 21.35
CA SER A 15 17.27 -15.56 21.37
C SER A 15 17.95 -15.28 20.04
N ALA A 16 17.36 -15.72 18.93
CA ALA A 16 17.90 -15.52 17.59
C ALA A 16 18.07 -14.03 17.24
N ALA A 17 17.08 -13.20 17.60
CA ALA A 17 17.15 -11.75 17.43
C ALA A 17 18.31 -11.12 18.21
N ARG A 18 18.52 -11.52 19.47
CA ARG A 18 19.67 -11.05 20.27
C ARG A 18 20.99 -11.50 19.66
N THR A 19 21.09 -12.70 19.11
CA THR A 19 22.31 -13.13 18.44
C THR A 19 22.57 -12.31 17.18
N CYS A 20 21.52 -12.05 16.39
CA CYS A 20 21.61 -11.32 15.12
C CYS A 20 21.94 -9.84 15.29
N TRP A 21 21.39 -9.17 16.32
CA TRP A 21 21.51 -7.72 16.52
C TRP A 21 22.19 -7.31 17.83
N GLY A 22 22.68 -8.24 18.63
CA GLY A 22 23.01 -8.13 20.07
C GLY A 22 23.91 -7.01 20.58
N GLN A 23 24.41 -6.15 19.69
CA GLN A 23 24.97 -4.86 20.09
C GLN A 23 23.94 -3.76 19.84
N ALA A 24 23.60 -3.01 20.89
CA ALA A 24 22.78 -1.81 20.76
C ALA A 24 23.47 -0.84 19.79
N PRO A 25 22.74 -0.24 18.84
CA PRO A 25 23.36 0.69 17.93
C PRO A 25 23.74 1.94 18.75
N THR A 26 25.00 2.37 18.65
CA THR A 26 25.57 3.44 19.46
C THR A 26 25.56 4.75 18.69
N GLY A 27 25.28 5.86 19.37
CA GLY A 27 25.22 7.17 18.73
C GLY A 27 24.60 8.25 19.59
N SER A 28 24.89 9.51 19.26
CA SER A 28 24.28 10.68 19.93
C SER A 28 22.87 10.99 19.43
N ARG A 29 22.52 10.53 18.22
CA ARG A 29 21.18 10.65 17.63
C ARG A 29 20.32 9.44 17.99
N CYS A 30 19.00 9.57 17.91
CA CYS A 30 18.08 8.45 18.07
C CYS A 30 17.13 8.31 16.88
N VAL A 31 16.72 7.07 16.59
CA VAL A 31 15.58 6.74 15.74
C VAL A 31 14.49 6.21 16.65
N VAL A 32 13.29 6.78 16.52
CA VAL A 32 12.12 6.34 17.29
C VAL A 32 11.31 5.36 16.43
N ALA A 33 11.00 4.19 16.97
CA ALA A 33 10.05 3.25 16.38
C ALA A 33 8.74 3.25 17.17
N GLU A 34 7.64 3.64 16.53
CA GLU A 34 6.30 3.55 17.09
C GLU A 34 5.68 2.21 16.69
N LEU A 35 5.48 1.32 17.66
CA LEU A 35 4.88 0.01 17.43
C LEU A 35 3.39 0.09 17.73
N SER A 36 2.62 0.35 16.68
CA SER A 36 1.17 0.27 16.69
C SER A 36 0.72 -1.00 15.97
N GLY A 37 0.11 -1.93 16.69
CA GLY A 37 -0.49 -3.12 16.08
C GLY A 37 -0.46 -4.34 17.00
N GLU A 38 -1.41 -5.24 16.77
CA GLU A 38 -1.50 -6.54 17.45
C GLU A 38 -0.79 -7.65 16.66
N ASP A 39 -0.45 -7.39 15.39
CA ASP A 39 0.22 -8.36 14.50
C ASP A 39 1.74 -8.24 14.60
N ILE A 40 2.38 -9.30 15.10
CA ILE A 40 3.83 -9.39 15.24
C ILE A 40 4.58 -9.15 13.91
N ARG A 41 3.98 -9.47 12.76
CA ARG A 41 4.58 -9.28 11.43
C ARG A 41 4.77 -7.80 11.10
N VAL A 42 3.85 -6.95 11.55
CA VAL A 42 3.94 -5.49 11.41
C VAL A 42 5.04 -4.98 12.34
N VAL A 43 5.00 -5.40 13.61
CA VAL A 43 5.99 -5.00 14.62
C VAL A 43 7.41 -5.31 14.19
N LEU A 44 7.66 -6.51 13.68
CA LEU A 44 8.99 -6.95 13.23
C LEU A 44 9.50 -6.15 12.02
N ARG A 45 8.62 -5.77 11.09
CA ARG A 45 8.97 -4.92 9.94
C ARG A 45 9.34 -3.52 10.38
N THR A 46 8.56 -2.94 11.30
CA THR A 46 8.84 -1.62 11.87
C THR A 46 10.17 -1.63 12.63
N LEU A 47 10.40 -2.64 13.49
CA LEU A 47 11.65 -2.79 14.24
C LEU A 47 12.86 -3.02 13.33
N LEU A 48 12.74 -3.87 12.31
CA LEU A 48 13.83 -4.11 11.37
C LEU A 48 14.19 -2.83 10.60
N THR A 49 13.18 -2.10 10.11
CA THR A 49 13.40 -0.85 9.38
C THR A 49 14.07 0.18 10.28
N ALA A 50 13.58 0.34 11.51
CA ALA A 50 14.18 1.25 12.49
C ALA A 50 15.61 0.86 12.85
N ARG A 51 15.88 -0.44 13.03
CA ARG A 51 17.21 -0.96 13.33
C ARG A 51 18.20 -0.72 12.19
N ALA A 52 17.80 -1.03 10.96
CA ALA A 52 18.64 -0.78 9.79
C ALA A 52 18.92 0.73 9.61
N LEU A 53 17.94 1.57 9.91
CA LEU A 53 18.12 3.02 9.90
C LEU A 53 19.04 3.52 11.02
N CYS A 54 18.98 2.92 12.22
CA CYS A 54 19.91 3.21 13.31
C CYS A 54 21.36 2.97 12.89
N GLU A 55 21.62 1.86 12.21
CA GLU A 55 22.97 1.51 11.75
C GLU A 55 23.45 2.45 10.64
N LEU A 56 22.56 2.80 9.69
CA LEU A 56 22.87 3.78 8.65
C LEU A 56 23.23 5.15 9.25
N LEU A 57 22.53 5.57 10.31
CA LEU A 57 22.69 6.89 10.91
C LEU A 57 23.66 6.93 12.08
N SER A 58 24.22 5.78 12.49
CA SER A 58 24.94 5.64 13.77
C SER A 58 24.13 6.26 14.92
N ALA A 59 22.90 5.79 15.09
CA ALA A 59 21.91 6.30 16.02
C ALA A 59 21.41 5.19 16.94
N ARG A 60 20.95 5.55 18.15
CA ARG A 60 20.33 4.61 19.09
C ARG A 60 18.88 4.31 18.73
N LEU A 61 18.43 3.08 19.00
CA LEU A 61 17.04 2.66 18.80
C LEU A 61 16.22 2.96 20.04
N VAL A 62 15.16 3.76 19.86
CA VAL A 62 14.19 4.08 20.90
C VAL A 62 12.83 3.54 20.47
N VAL A 63 12.14 2.78 21.32
CA VAL A 63 10.87 2.15 20.95
C VAL A 63 9.74 2.63 21.83
N GLN A 64 8.68 3.13 21.19
CA GLN A 64 7.41 3.46 21.83
C GLN A 64 6.42 2.33 21.53
N ALA A 65 6.11 1.52 22.55
CA ALA A 65 5.28 0.33 22.38
C ALA A 65 4.55 -0.08 23.67
N GLY A 66 3.49 -0.88 23.51
CA GLY A 66 2.85 -1.61 24.60
C GLY A 66 3.80 -2.55 25.34
N ALA A 67 3.44 -2.94 26.56
CA ALA A 67 4.28 -3.78 27.42
C ALA A 67 4.60 -5.15 26.79
N GLU A 68 3.70 -5.67 25.95
CA GLU A 68 3.80 -6.93 25.23
C GLU A 68 4.96 -6.99 24.22
N TRP A 69 5.35 -5.84 23.64
CA TRP A 69 6.41 -5.77 22.64
C TRP A 69 7.78 -5.43 23.22
N ARG A 70 7.85 -5.10 24.52
CA ARG A 70 9.10 -4.62 25.16
C ARG A 70 10.23 -5.64 25.06
N ARG A 71 9.96 -6.92 25.31
CA ARG A 71 10.98 -7.99 25.22
C ARG A 71 11.55 -8.12 23.81
N LEU A 72 10.70 -7.95 22.80
CA LEU A 72 11.10 -8.00 21.40
C LEU A 72 11.91 -6.76 21.01
N ALA A 73 11.48 -5.57 21.42
CA ALA A 73 12.23 -4.33 21.23
C ALA A 73 13.64 -4.41 21.84
N GLU A 74 13.77 -4.92 23.06
CA GLU A 74 15.07 -5.16 23.70
C GLU A 74 15.93 -6.16 22.92
N ALA A 75 15.33 -7.20 22.33
CA ALA A 75 16.06 -8.15 21.49
C ALA A 75 16.59 -7.53 20.19
N PHE A 76 15.97 -6.44 19.70
CA PHE A 76 16.48 -5.61 18.59
C PHE A 76 17.50 -4.54 19.04
N GLY A 77 17.81 -4.48 20.34
CA GLY A 77 18.77 -3.52 20.91
C GLY A 77 18.17 -2.16 21.25
N ALA A 78 16.85 -2.08 21.48
CA ALA A 78 16.22 -0.85 21.93
C ALA A 78 16.64 -0.46 23.36
N GLU A 79 16.81 0.84 23.61
CA GLU A 79 17.11 1.36 24.95
C GLU A 79 15.89 1.30 25.89
N ARG A 80 16.17 1.09 27.18
CA ARG A 80 15.13 1.01 28.22
C ARG A 80 14.66 2.37 28.73
N ASP A 81 15.46 3.42 28.58
CA ASP A 81 15.17 4.73 29.16
C ASP A 81 14.80 5.77 28.08
N LEU A 82 13.52 6.18 28.09
CA LEU A 82 12.94 7.15 27.18
C LEU A 82 13.14 8.61 27.66
N ARG A 83 13.62 8.82 28.89
CA ARG A 83 13.46 10.09 29.61
C ARG A 83 14.42 11.21 29.18
N SER A 84 15.35 10.96 28.27
CA SER A 84 16.36 11.95 27.83
C SER A 84 16.70 11.85 26.34
N ALA A 85 15.77 11.39 25.51
CA ALA A 85 16.01 11.34 24.07
C ALA A 85 16.13 12.77 23.49
N PRO A 86 17.23 13.13 22.80
CA PRO A 86 17.29 14.34 22.01
C PRO A 86 16.26 14.28 20.89
N VAL A 87 16.05 15.40 20.18
CA VAL A 87 15.17 15.45 19.00
C VAL A 87 15.52 14.27 18.07
N PRO A 88 14.55 13.39 17.76
CA PRO A 88 14.83 12.18 17.01
C PRO A 88 15.25 12.51 15.59
N ALA A 89 16.22 11.75 15.07
CA ALA A 89 16.68 11.87 13.69
C ALA A 89 15.65 11.31 12.69
N ALA A 90 14.77 10.41 13.14
CA ALA A 90 13.69 9.85 12.36
C ALA A 90 12.62 9.23 13.26
N LEU A 91 11.39 9.18 12.75
CA LEU A 91 10.30 8.33 13.23
C LEU A 91 10.08 7.18 12.23
N VAL A 92 10.00 5.95 12.72
CA VAL A 92 9.60 4.77 11.95
C VAL A 92 8.32 4.21 12.55
N THR A 93 7.27 4.09 11.76
CA THR A 93 5.94 3.72 12.28
C THR A 93 5.17 2.88 11.28
N SER A 94 4.26 2.03 11.75
CA SER A 94 3.28 1.32 10.91
C SER A 94 1.96 2.08 10.75
N LYS A 95 1.74 3.14 11.55
CA LYS A 95 0.53 3.94 11.54
C LYS A 95 0.89 5.41 11.48
N VAL A 96 0.22 6.13 10.60
CA VAL A 96 0.35 7.58 10.52
C VAL A 96 -0.97 8.22 10.88
N GLU A 97 -0.92 9.27 11.69
CA GLU A 97 -2.10 10.00 12.09
C GLU A 97 -2.43 11.07 11.05
N PRO A 98 -3.67 11.09 10.51
CA PRO A 98 -4.12 12.15 9.63
C PRO A 98 -3.97 13.53 10.28
N GLY A 99 -3.39 14.49 9.57
CA GLY A 99 -3.18 15.85 10.06
C GLY A 99 -1.99 16.06 11.01
N ALA A 100 -1.35 15.01 11.50
CA ALA A 100 -0.15 15.14 12.32
C ALA A 100 1.01 15.71 11.46
N ARG A 101 1.52 16.88 11.85
CA ARG A 101 2.67 17.52 11.21
C ARG A 101 3.93 17.22 11.99
N ARG A 102 5.00 16.86 11.28
CA ARG A 102 6.30 16.49 11.87
C ARG A 102 7.42 17.26 11.21
N ASP A 103 8.37 17.71 12.02
CA ASP A 103 9.62 18.39 11.66
C ASP A 103 10.80 17.43 11.48
N ILE A 104 10.55 16.13 11.70
CA ILE A 104 11.52 15.04 11.53
C ILE A 104 11.10 14.14 10.36
N PRO A 105 12.04 13.43 9.71
CA PRO A 105 11.72 12.39 8.75
C PRO A 105 10.80 11.32 9.33
N VAL A 106 9.78 10.93 8.58
CA VAL A 106 8.85 9.86 8.94
C VAL A 106 8.95 8.75 7.90
N VAL A 107 9.25 7.53 8.34
CA VAL A 107 9.24 6.31 7.54
C VAL A 107 8.03 5.48 7.95
N HIS A 108 7.02 5.45 7.08
CA HIS A 108 5.84 4.60 7.24
C HIS A 108 6.12 3.22 6.66
N VAL A 109 6.16 2.22 7.52
CA VAL A 109 6.36 0.83 7.14
C VAL A 109 5.01 0.20 6.85
N HIS A 110 4.88 -0.34 5.64
CA HIS A 110 3.65 -0.89 5.13
C HIS A 110 3.86 -2.34 4.62
N GLY A 111 2.76 -3.08 4.55
CA GLY A 111 2.61 -4.16 3.57
C GLY A 111 2.35 -5.55 4.12
N THR A 112 1.81 -6.36 3.21
CA THR A 112 1.48 -7.78 3.35
C THR A 112 2.35 -8.66 2.42
N GLY A 113 3.55 -8.19 2.05
CA GLY A 113 4.53 -8.87 1.20
C GLY A 113 5.87 -9.12 1.91
N SER A 114 6.99 -8.73 1.31
CA SER A 114 8.30 -8.65 1.99
C SER A 114 8.35 -7.39 2.87
N LEU A 115 9.13 -6.37 2.48
CA LEU A 115 9.16 -5.08 3.17
C LEU A 115 8.83 -3.94 2.19
N LYS A 116 7.85 -3.11 2.57
CA LYS A 116 7.53 -1.87 1.88
C LYS A 116 7.58 -0.74 2.87
N ALA A 117 8.08 0.41 2.43
CA ALA A 117 8.05 1.60 3.25
C ALA A 117 7.93 2.83 2.36
N TYR A 118 7.33 3.87 2.93
CA TYR A 118 7.23 5.20 2.36
C TYR A 118 7.90 6.19 3.30
N ALA A 119 8.48 7.24 2.77
CA ALA A 119 9.18 8.23 3.56
C ALA A 119 8.76 9.65 3.18
N VAL A 120 8.58 10.49 4.20
CA VAL A 120 8.45 11.94 4.05
C VAL A 120 9.61 12.58 4.79
N PHE A 121 10.32 13.47 4.08
CA PHE A 121 11.47 14.21 4.59
C PHE A 121 11.09 15.70 4.64
N PRO A 122 10.94 16.29 5.83
CA PRO A 122 10.64 17.71 5.97
C PRO A 122 11.88 18.52 5.58
N GLU A 123 11.84 19.17 4.41
CA GLU A 123 12.92 20.03 3.90
C GLU A 123 12.64 21.51 4.24
N ASP A 124 11.37 21.92 4.15
CA ASP A 124 10.93 23.32 4.33
C ASP A 124 10.05 23.51 5.59
N GLY A 125 10.24 22.68 6.61
CA GLY A 125 9.53 22.74 7.89
C GLY A 125 8.52 21.61 8.14
N PRO A 126 7.70 21.72 9.21
CA PRO A 126 6.80 20.65 9.60
C PRO A 126 5.76 20.36 8.52
N CYS A 127 5.64 19.10 8.12
CA CYS A 127 4.72 18.68 7.07
C CYS A 127 3.90 17.47 7.48
N GLY A 128 2.70 17.35 6.91
CA GLY A 128 1.79 16.24 7.16
C GLY A 128 2.07 15.09 6.21
N PHE A 129 2.16 13.87 6.74
CA PHE A 129 2.48 12.70 5.91
C PHE A 129 1.43 12.45 4.81
N HIS A 130 0.14 12.52 5.15
CA HIS A 130 -0.96 12.35 4.19
C HIS A 130 -1.02 13.47 3.16
N GLU A 131 -0.63 14.70 3.55
CA GLU A 131 -0.62 15.89 2.69
C GLU A 131 0.51 15.81 1.65
N GLU A 132 1.71 15.42 2.09
CA GLU A 132 2.93 15.45 1.27
C GLU A 132 3.15 14.19 0.44
N LEU A 133 2.89 13.01 1.01
CA LEU A 133 3.35 11.75 0.42
C LEU A 133 2.85 11.56 -1.02
N PRO A 134 1.55 11.74 -1.33
CA PRO A 134 1.06 11.51 -2.70
C PRO A 134 1.75 12.38 -3.74
N GLY A 135 2.01 13.66 -3.43
CA GLY A 135 2.72 14.57 -4.32
C GLY A 135 4.17 14.13 -4.55
N ARG A 136 4.87 13.70 -3.49
CA ARG A 136 6.25 13.21 -3.59
C ARG A 136 6.34 11.90 -4.37
N VAL A 137 5.44 10.94 -4.11
CA VAL A 137 5.37 9.68 -4.85
C VAL A 137 5.04 9.94 -6.32
N GLY A 138 4.10 10.84 -6.62
CA GLY A 138 3.79 11.27 -7.99
C GLY A 138 5.01 11.87 -8.69
N ALA A 139 5.73 12.80 -8.04
CA ALA A 139 6.95 13.39 -8.59
C ALA A 139 8.05 12.34 -8.84
N PHE A 140 8.23 11.40 -7.91
CA PHE A 140 9.15 10.28 -8.10
C PHE A 140 8.73 9.40 -9.28
N PHE A 141 7.44 9.07 -9.38
CA PHE A 141 6.90 8.26 -10.47
C PHE A 141 7.13 8.93 -11.84
N GLU A 142 6.78 10.20 -12.00
CA GLU A 142 7.00 10.95 -13.25
C GLU A 142 8.47 11.03 -13.65
N ARG A 143 9.35 11.25 -12.66
CA ARG A 143 10.78 11.47 -12.94
C ARG A 143 11.55 10.18 -13.16
N HIS A 144 11.18 9.10 -12.47
CA HIS A 144 12.02 7.91 -12.34
C HIS A 144 11.36 6.61 -12.80
N VAL A 145 10.03 6.54 -12.93
CA VAL A 145 9.33 5.30 -13.32
C VAL A 145 8.73 5.43 -14.72
N TRP A 146 7.97 6.51 -14.95
CA TRP A 146 7.30 6.78 -16.22
C TRP A 146 8.25 6.82 -17.45
N PRO A 147 9.46 7.43 -17.38
CA PRO A 147 10.38 7.45 -18.51
C PRO A 147 10.86 6.05 -18.92
N HIS A 148 10.88 5.11 -17.97
CA HIS A 148 11.33 3.73 -18.19
C HIS A 148 10.19 2.74 -18.46
N ARG A 149 8.96 3.24 -18.71
CA ARG A 149 7.77 2.40 -18.94
C ARG A 149 7.96 1.30 -19.98
N HIS A 150 8.67 1.57 -21.08
CA HIS A 150 8.89 0.58 -22.13
C HIS A 150 9.76 -0.60 -21.65
N ALA A 151 10.79 -0.34 -20.85
CA ALA A 151 11.61 -1.38 -20.25
C ALA A 151 10.84 -2.17 -19.18
N ILE A 152 9.97 -1.50 -18.42
CA ILE A 152 9.19 -2.10 -17.33
C ILE A 152 7.96 -2.87 -17.85
N ARG A 153 7.44 -2.52 -19.03
CA ARG A 153 6.16 -2.97 -19.59
C ARG A 153 5.90 -4.46 -19.40
N ALA A 154 6.84 -5.32 -19.81
CA ALA A 154 6.67 -6.77 -19.70
C ALA A 154 6.50 -7.23 -18.24
N GLY A 155 7.23 -6.62 -17.30
CA GLY A 155 7.06 -6.85 -15.87
C GLY A 155 5.70 -6.36 -15.36
N ALA A 156 5.28 -5.17 -15.79
CA ALA A 156 4.00 -4.60 -15.41
C ALA A 156 2.80 -5.42 -15.90
N GLU A 157 2.84 -5.92 -17.14
CA GLU A 157 1.82 -6.84 -17.67
C GLU A 157 1.75 -8.14 -16.84
N ARG A 158 2.90 -8.73 -16.49
CA ARG A 158 2.94 -9.95 -15.67
C ARG A 158 2.36 -9.72 -14.27
N VAL A 159 2.69 -8.59 -13.63
CA VAL A 159 2.14 -8.25 -12.32
C VAL A 159 0.63 -8.00 -12.42
N ALA A 160 0.17 -7.27 -13.43
CA ALA A 160 -1.25 -7.05 -13.67
C ALA A 160 -1.99 -8.37 -13.92
N TRP A 161 -1.43 -9.28 -14.70
CA TRP A 161 -2.00 -10.61 -14.92
C TRP A 161 -2.10 -11.41 -13.62
N ARG A 162 -1.04 -11.41 -12.78
CA ARG A 162 -1.04 -12.13 -11.48
C ARG A 162 -2.00 -11.51 -10.48
N ALA A 163 -2.09 -10.18 -10.44
CA ALA A 163 -3.08 -9.50 -9.61
C ALA A 163 -4.50 -9.80 -10.10
N LYS A 164 -4.68 -9.90 -11.42
CA LYS A 164 -5.93 -10.32 -12.06
C LYS A 164 -6.22 -11.81 -11.88
N SER A 165 -5.31 -12.69 -11.48
CA SER A 165 -5.63 -14.13 -11.42
C SER A 165 -6.66 -14.51 -10.34
N GLY A 166 -6.93 -13.63 -9.36
CA GLY A 166 -8.10 -13.73 -8.49
C GLY A 166 -9.43 -13.34 -9.16
N TYR A 167 -9.36 -12.78 -10.37
CA TYR A 167 -10.43 -12.41 -11.29
C TYR A 167 -10.39 -13.33 -12.53
N GLN A 168 -11.09 -14.46 -12.46
CA GLN A 168 -11.03 -15.57 -13.45
C GLN A 168 -11.82 -15.30 -14.74
N ILE A 169 -12.00 -14.03 -15.12
CA ILE A 169 -12.74 -13.65 -16.33
C ILE A 169 -11.75 -13.34 -17.46
N HIS A 170 -11.80 -14.18 -18.48
CA HIS A 170 -10.88 -14.21 -19.61
C HIS A 170 -11.44 -13.49 -20.83
N THR A 171 -12.77 -13.45 -21.00
CA THR A 171 -13.42 -12.83 -22.15
C THR A 171 -14.48 -11.80 -21.77
N GLU A 172 -14.76 -10.89 -22.70
CA GLU A 172 -15.86 -9.92 -22.54
C GLU A 172 -17.23 -10.62 -22.52
N THR A 173 -17.37 -11.75 -23.22
CA THR A 173 -18.60 -12.57 -23.18
C THR A 173 -18.83 -13.15 -21.79
N GLU A 174 -17.82 -13.75 -21.17
CA GLU A 174 -17.88 -14.25 -19.79
C GLU A 174 -18.23 -13.12 -18.81
N ARG A 175 -17.61 -11.94 -18.98
CA ARG A 175 -17.91 -10.76 -18.18
C ARG A 175 -19.39 -10.38 -18.29
N ARG A 176 -19.93 -10.30 -19.51
CA ARG A 176 -21.34 -9.96 -19.75
C ARG A 176 -22.30 -10.99 -19.16
N GLN A 177 -22.00 -12.28 -19.26
CA GLN A 177 -22.81 -13.34 -18.67
C GLN A 177 -22.84 -13.24 -17.14
N LEU A 178 -21.68 -13.07 -16.52
CA LEU A 178 -21.55 -12.90 -15.07
C LEU A 178 -22.21 -11.61 -14.59
N ARG A 179 -22.13 -10.53 -15.38
CA ARG A 179 -22.86 -9.28 -15.13
C ARG A 179 -24.36 -9.52 -15.09
N HIS A 180 -24.95 -10.15 -16.11
CA HIS A 180 -26.39 -10.42 -16.13
C HIS A 180 -26.83 -11.27 -14.93
N TYR A 181 -26.06 -12.32 -14.62
CA TYR A 181 -26.32 -13.15 -13.45
C TYR A 181 -26.25 -12.35 -12.14
N GLY A 182 -25.21 -11.54 -11.95
CA GLY A 182 -25.02 -10.72 -10.75
C GLY A 182 -26.09 -9.64 -10.61
N CYS A 183 -26.45 -8.95 -11.69
CA CYS A 183 -27.52 -7.96 -11.72
C CYS A 183 -28.87 -8.60 -11.35
N ALA A 184 -29.21 -9.74 -11.96
CA ALA A 184 -30.45 -10.46 -11.63
C ALA A 184 -30.51 -10.86 -10.14
N ARG A 185 -29.41 -11.37 -9.59
CA ARG A 185 -29.32 -11.76 -8.18
C ARG A 185 -29.49 -10.58 -7.21
N LEU A 186 -29.08 -9.39 -7.63
CA LEU A 186 -29.19 -8.16 -6.84
C LEU A 186 -30.45 -7.35 -7.16
N GLY A 187 -31.28 -7.78 -8.12
CA GLY A 187 -32.41 -6.99 -8.61
C GLY A 187 -31.98 -5.64 -9.19
N LEU A 188 -30.92 -5.65 -9.99
CA LEU A 188 -30.36 -4.50 -10.71
C LEU A 188 -30.59 -4.63 -12.21
N ASP A 189 -30.57 -3.51 -12.92
CA ASP A 189 -30.76 -3.46 -14.36
C ASP A 189 -29.43 -3.73 -15.08
N PRO A 190 -29.26 -4.85 -15.81
CA PRO A 190 -27.99 -5.20 -16.45
C PRO A 190 -27.57 -4.22 -17.56
N ASP A 191 -28.50 -3.45 -18.12
CA ASP A 191 -28.27 -2.54 -19.25
C ASP A 191 -27.81 -1.14 -18.80
N ARG A 192 -27.86 -0.86 -17.49
CA ARG A 192 -27.36 0.40 -16.92
C ARG A 192 -25.93 0.29 -16.45
N PRO A 193 -25.12 1.36 -16.52
CA PRO A 193 -23.80 1.39 -15.90
C PRO A 193 -23.87 1.04 -14.42
N ALA A 194 -22.87 0.32 -13.91
CA ALA A 194 -22.79 -0.05 -12.50
C ALA A 194 -21.55 0.59 -11.85
N ILE A 195 -21.79 1.37 -10.80
CA ILE A 195 -20.79 2.12 -10.05
C ILE A 195 -20.50 1.39 -8.75
N ALA A 196 -19.25 0.99 -8.55
CA ALA A 196 -18.81 0.31 -7.32
C ALA A 196 -18.10 1.29 -6.40
N VAL A 197 -18.61 1.48 -5.18
CA VAL A 197 -18.06 2.37 -4.15
C VAL A 197 -17.41 1.53 -3.06
N PHE A 198 -16.13 1.76 -2.76
CA PHE A 198 -15.38 0.90 -1.82
C PHE A 198 -14.17 1.57 -1.15
N GLY A 199 -13.80 1.05 0.02
CA GLY A 199 -12.59 1.41 0.75
C GLY A 199 -12.76 2.57 1.73
N HIS A 200 -13.99 3.07 1.94
CA HIS A 200 -14.25 4.15 2.87
C HIS A 200 -14.10 3.68 4.32
N THR A 201 -13.43 4.49 5.13
CA THR A 201 -13.29 4.28 6.57
C THR A 201 -14.09 5.33 7.29
N PRO A 202 -15.05 4.97 8.18
CA PRO A 202 -15.86 5.95 8.88
C PRO A 202 -15.02 7.04 9.56
N GLY A 203 -15.30 8.30 9.24
CA GLY A 203 -14.59 9.46 9.76
C GLY A 203 -13.48 10.01 8.86
N GLU A 204 -13.07 9.27 7.83
CA GLU A 204 -12.11 9.73 6.82
C GLU A 204 -12.84 10.09 5.52
N ASP A 205 -12.47 11.19 4.86
CA ASP A 205 -13.03 11.61 3.56
C ASP A 205 -14.58 11.68 3.51
N ALA A 206 -15.21 11.90 4.67
CA ALA A 206 -16.66 11.80 4.85
C ALA A 206 -17.44 12.73 3.92
N GLU A 207 -16.94 13.94 3.66
CA GLU A 207 -17.59 14.90 2.76
C GLU A 207 -17.76 14.34 1.33
N LEU A 208 -16.75 13.63 0.82
CA LEU A 208 -16.80 13.01 -0.50
C LEU A 208 -17.61 11.72 -0.51
N PHE A 209 -17.58 10.96 0.59
CA PHE A 209 -18.43 9.78 0.74
C PHE A 209 -19.91 10.18 0.77
N ASP A 210 -20.27 11.16 1.59
CA ASP A 210 -21.63 11.69 1.68
C ASP A 210 -22.08 12.27 0.34
N ALA A 211 -21.21 13.01 -0.37
CA ALA A 211 -21.51 13.48 -1.72
C ALA A 211 -21.76 12.34 -2.72
N THR A 212 -21.06 11.21 -2.58
CA THR A 212 -21.29 10.01 -3.40
C THR A 212 -22.65 9.40 -3.09
N VAL A 213 -23.00 9.26 -1.81
CA VAL A 213 -24.28 8.70 -1.35
C VAL A 213 -25.45 9.57 -1.78
N GLU A 214 -25.36 10.89 -1.60
CA GLU A 214 -26.36 11.85 -2.04
C GLU A 214 -26.58 11.79 -3.56
N TYR A 215 -25.49 11.78 -4.34
CA TYR A 215 -25.57 11.67 -5.79
C TYR A 215 -26.25 10.36 -6.19
N ALA A 216 -25.83 9.23 -5.61
CA ALA A 216 -26.40 7.92 -5.87
C ALA A 216 -27.89 7.81 -5.52
N ALA A 217 -28.34 8.51 -4.49
CA ALA A 217 -29.75 8.53 -4.10
C ALA A 217 -30.62 9.32 -5.11
N SER A 218 -30.06 10.36 -5.74
CA SER A 218 -30.74 11.19 -6.73
C SER A 218 -30.60 10.68 -8.17
N ASP A 219 -29.55 9.91 -8.47
CA ASP A 219 -29.26 9.45 -9.81
C ASP A 219 -30.08 8.20 -10.16
N GLU A 220 -30.83 8.35 -11.26
CA GLU A 220 -31.62 7.27 -11.79
C GLU A 220 -30.95 6.53 -12.95
N SER A 221 -29.79 6.99 -13.42
CA SER A 221 -29.19 6.48 -14.65
C SER A 221 -28.21 5.31 -14.46
N ALA A 222 -27.78 5.03 -13.23
CA ALA A 222 -26.86 3.94 -12.91
C ALA A 222 -27.38 2.96 -11.83
N ASN A 223 -26.71 1.81 -11.73
CA ASN A 223 -26.75 0.91 -10.57
C ASN A 223 -25.65 1.27 -9.59
N TRP A 224 -25.92 1.20 -8.28
CA TRP A 224 -24.97 1.59 -7.24
C TRP A 224 -24.64 0.43 -6.31
N LEU A 225 -23.36 0.05 -6.25
CA LEU A 225 -22.84 -1.05 -5.46
C LEU A 225 -21.92 -0.51 -4.37
N PHE A 226 -22.39 -0.40 -3.14
CA PHE A 226 -21.59 0.02 -1.99
C PHE A 226 -21.01 -1.21 -1.29
N LEU A 227 -19.69 -1.29 -1.18
CA LEU A 227 -19.02 -2.33 -0.37
C LEU A 227 -18.89 -1.90 1.09
N ASP A 228 -18.87 -0.60 1.32
CA ASP A 228 -18.85 -0.01 2.65
C ASP A 228 -20.29 0.25 3.14
N PRO A 229 -20.54 0.20 4.45
CA PRO A 229 -21.88 0.39 4.98
C PRO A 229 -22.49 1.74 4.58
N VAL A 230 -23.73 1.69 4.06
CA VAL A 230 -24.54 2.87 3.75
C VAL A 230 -25.99 2.60 4.18
N ALA A 231 -26.68 3.63 4.66
CA ALA A 231 -28.10 3.51 4.96
C ALA A 231 -28.91 3.21 3.67
N PRO A 232 -29.93 2.34 3.72
CA PRO A 232 -30.75 2.04 2.55
C PRO A 232 -31.56 3.29 2.17
N ALA A 233 -31.16 3.95 1.07
CA ALA A 233 -31.81 5.16 0.57
C ALA A 233 -32.63 4.93 -0.72
N SER A 234 -32.34 3.88 -1.50
CA SER A 234 -32.98 3.63 -2.80
C SER A 234 -32.93 2.14 -3.18
N PRO A 235 -33.94 1.61 -3.89
CA PRO A 235 -33.92 0.24 -4.41
C PRO A 235 -32.84 -0.01 -5.48
N ARG A 236 -32.08 1.00 -5.92
CA ARG A 236 -30.93 0.84 -6.84
C ARG A 236 -29.57 0.87 -6.14
N ILE A 237 -29.57 1.26 -4.87
CA ILE A 237 -28.40 1.17 -4.00
C ILE A 237 -28.40 -0.23 -3.39
N ARG A 238 -27.28 -0.94 -3.57
CA ARG A 238 -27.04 -2.23 -2.94
C ARG A 238 -25.80 -2.13 -2.08
N CYS A 239 -25.99 -2.35 -0.79
CA CYS A 239 -24.88 -2.61 0.12
C CYS A 239 -24.50 -4.09 -0.04
N VAL A 240 -23.29 -4.34 -0.55
CA VAL A 240 -22.78 -5.66 -0.91
C VAL A 240 -21.58 -5.99 -0.02
N THR A 241 -21.85 -6.18 1.28
CA THR A 241 -20.83 -6.53 2.26
C THR A 241 -20.57 -8.04 2.24
N GLY A 242 -19.41 -8.46 1.72
CA GLY A 242 -18.93 -9.85 1.79
C GLY A 242 -19.77 -10.92 1.06
N ALA A 243 -20.86 -10.53 0.41
CA ALA A 243 -21.84 -11.45 -0.18
C ALA A 243 -21.51 -11.89 -1.62
N LEU A 244 -20.61 -11.19 -2.31
CA LEU A 244 -20.20 -11.50 -3.68
C LEU A 244 -18.73 -11.91 -3.74
N SER A 245 -18.43 -12.86 -4.62
CA SER A 245 -17.05 -13.12 -4.99
C SER A 245 -16.47 -11.92 -5.75
N THR A 246 -15.16 -11.75 -5.64
CA THR A 246 -14.38 -10.74 -6.39
C THR A 246 -14.64 -10.84 -7.90
N ASN A 247 -14.83 -12.06 -8.43
CA ASN A 247 -15.22 -12.30 -9.83
C ASN A 247 -16.54 -11.61 -10.19
N ILE A 248 -17.59 -11.84 -9.39
CA ILE A 248 -18.91 -11.27 -9.68
C ILE A 248 -18.85 -9.76 -9.52
N LEU A 249 -18.30 -9.26 -8.42
CA LEU A 249 -18.27 -7.82 -8.15
C LEU A 249 -17.58 -7.04 -9.29
N TRP A 250 -16.41 -7.47 -9.73
CA TRP A 250 -15.68 -6.77 -10.80
C TRP A 250 -16.22 -7.05 -12.20
N SER A 251 -17.01 -8.11 -12.37
CA SER A 251 -17.79 -8.29 -13.61
C SER A 251 -18.92 -7.26 -13.73
N LEU A 252 -19.45 -6.83 -12.57
CA LEU A 252 -20.50 -5.82 -12.49
C LEU A 252 -19.92 -4.41 -12.62
N ALA A 253 -18.77 -4.10 -12.04
CA ALA A 253 -18.25 -2.74 -12.03
C ALA A 253 -17.89 -2.22 -13.44
N ASP A 254 -18.47 -1.09 -13.82
CA ASP A 254 -18.08 -0.30 -14.99
C ASP A 254 -17.20 0.88 -14.60
N VAL A 255 -17.45 1.46 -13.42
CA VAL A 255 -16.65 2.53 -12.81
C VAL A 255 -16.48 2.20 -11.33
N GLY A 256 -15.28 2.42 -10.79
CA GLY A 256 -15.04 2.40 -9.35
C GLY A 256 -15.00 3.82 -8.77
N VAL A 257 -15.54 3.99 -7.57
CA VAL A 257 -15.28 5.12 -6.68
C VAL A 257 -14.55 4.56 -5.48
N THR A 258 -13.34 5.02 -5.22
CA THR A 258 -12.52 4.46 -4.15
C THR A 258 -12.04 5.51 -3.17
N PHE A 259 -11.98 5.10 -1.91
CA PHE A 259 -11.44 5.89 -0.81
C PHE A 259 -10.06 5.40 -0.36
N ARG A 260 -9.47 4.46 -1.11
CA ARG A 260 -8.14 3.89 -0.88
C ARG A 260 -7.48 3.57 -2.22
N ASP A 261 -6.33 2.92 -2.19
CA ASP A 261 -5.69 2.38 -3.39
C ASP A 261 -6.62 1.40 -4.17
N SER A 262 -6.58 1.47 -5.50
CA SER A 262 -7.29 0.54 -6.38
C SER A 262 -6.43 -0.01 -7.51
N ASP A 263 -6.60 -1.30 -7.80
CA ASP A 263 -5.94 -2.00 -8.90
C ASP A 263 -6.82 -2.04 -10.18
N LEU A 264 -8.09 -1.65 -10.07
CA LEU A 264 -9.08 -1.75 -11.15
C LEU A 264 -8.66 -1.05 -12.47
N PRO A 265 -8.00 0.13 -12.44
CA PRO A 265 -7.56 0.78 -13.68
C PRO A 265 -6.52 -0.04 -14.45
N ALA A 266 -5.68 -0.82 -13.76
CA ALA A 266 -4.71 -1.71 -14.41
C ALA A 266 -5.40 -2.85 -15.18
N PHE A 267 -6.62 -3.21 -14.76
CA PHE A 267 -7.48 -4.21 -15.40
C PHE A 267 -8.39 -3.64 -16.48
N GLY A 268 -8.48 -2.31 -16.59
CA GLY A 268 -9.27 -1.61 -17.61
C GLY A 268 -10.60 -1.04 -17.11
N ILE A 269 -10.83 -0.99 -15.79
CA ILE A 269 -12.02 -0.38 -15.20
C ILE A 269 -11.63 1.00 -14.67
N PRO A 270 -12.21 2.11 -15.17
CA PRO A 270 -11.92 3.45 -14.65
C PRO A 270 -12.23 3.58 -13.17
N VAL A 271 -11.44 4.40 -12.48
CA VAL A 271 -11.64 4.70 -11.06
C VAL A 271 -11.57 6.20 -10.81
N ILE A 272 -12.55 6.67 -10.04
CA ILE A 272 -12.57 7.98 -9.39
C ILE A 272 -11.99 7.80 -7.99
N GLN A 273 -10.87 8.46 -7.73
CA GLN A 273 -10.20 8.47 -6.42
C GLN A 273 -10.78 9.61 -5.59
N ALA A 274 -11.63 9.26 -4.63
CA ALA A 274 -12.25 10.19 -3.70
C ALA A 274 -11.46 10.32 -2.40
N GLY A 275 -10.88 9.23 -1.91
CA GLY A 275 -10.11 9.25 -0.66
C GLY A 275 -8.61 9.21 -0.85
N TRP A 276 -7.89 9.21 0.27
CA TRP A 276 -6.43 9.23 0.27
C TRP A 276 -5.80 7.94 -0.30
N SER A 277 -4.71 8.09 -1.06
CA SER A 277 -3.90 7.00 -1.61
C SER A 277 -2.49 7.52 -1.88
N GLU A 278 -1.47 6.70 -1.58
CA GLU A 278 -0.06 7.01 -1.80
C GLU A 278 0.23 7.32 -3.28
N GLY A 279 -0.48 6.67 -4.20
CA GLY A 279 -0.27 6.79 -5.65
C GLY A 279 -1.32 7.60 -6.39
N SER A 280 -2.20 8.31 -5.68
CA SER A 280 -3.29 9.07 -6.29
C SER A 280 -2.79 10.07 -7.34
N VAL A 281 -1.59 10.62 -7.18
CA VAL A 281 -0.98 11.60 -8.10
C VAL A 281 -0.15 10.94 -9.23
N CYS A 282 -0.07 9.61 -9.32
CA CYS A 282 0.65 8.91 -10.40
C CYS A 282 -0.11 8.90 -11.75
N GLY A 283 -1.31 9.48 -11.79
CA GLY A 283 -2.16 9.54 -12.99
C GLY A 283 -2.78 8.20 -13.36
N ALA A 284 -2.97 7.29 -12.39
CA ALA A 284 -3.63 5.99 -12.57
C ALA A 284 -5.17 6.06 -12.42
N THR A 285 -5.67 7.07 -11.71
CA THR A 285 -7.07 7.29 -11.37
C THR A 285 -7.46 8.75 -11.65
N HIS A 286 -8.75 9.06 -11.61
CA HIS A 286 -9.24 10.44 -11.67
C HIS A 286 -9.44 10.95 -10.24
N VAL A 287 -8.57 11.84 -9.78
CA VAL A 287 -8.61 12.35 -8.40
C VAL A 287 -9.60 13.49 -8.29
N THR A 288 -10.44 13.47 -7.27
CA THR A 288 -11.38 14.54 -6.96
C THR A 288 -11.09 15.12 -5.59
N ARG A 289 -11.10 16.45 -5.45
CA ARG A 289 -10.79 17.13 -4.19
C ARG A 289 -11.96 17.90 -3.57
N SER A 290 -13.08 17.98 -4.29
CA SER A 290 -14.28 18.65 -3.81
C SER A 290 -15.55 17.90 -4.22
N PRO A 291 -16.64 18.02 -3.44
CA PRO A 291 -17.92 17.39 -3.79
C PRO A 291 -18.46 17.80 -5.16
N SER A 292 -18.26 19.05 -5.58
CA SER A 292 -18.76 19.55 -6.86
C SER A 292 -18.02 18.91 -8.05
N GLU A 293 -16.69 18.88 -7.99
CA GLU A 293 -15.85 18.17 -8.96
C GLU A 293 -16.20 16.68 -8.98
N HIS A 294 -16.38 16.07 -7.81
CA HIS A 294 -16.73 14.67 -7.67
C HIS A 294 -18.04 14.32 -8.38
N ARG A 295 -19.11 15.10 -8.13
CA ARG A 295 -20.41 14.91 -8.79
C ARG A 295 -20.34 15.13 -10.30
N ALA A 296 -19.61 16.14 -10.76
CA ALA A 296 -19.43 16.39 -12.18
C ALA A 296 -18.77 15.20 -12.88
N LEU A 297 -17.71 14.65 -12.29
CA LEU A 297 -16.99 13.51 -12.81
C LEU A 297 -17.82 12.22 -12.77
N LEU A 298 -18.61 12.00 -11.72
CA LEU A 298 -19.59 10.89 -11.67
C LEU A 298 -20.59 10.98 -12.82
N GLY A 299 -21.19 12.15 -13.03
CA GLY A 299 -22.12 12.37 -14.12
C GLY A 299 -21.50 12.13 -15.49
N GLU A 300 -20.26 12.60 -15.71
CA GLU A 300 -19.51 12.33 -16.93
C GLU A 300 -19.23 10.83 -17.12
N ALA A 301 -18.79 10.14 -16.07
CA ALA A 301 -18.47 8.72 -16.12
C ALA A 301 -19.70 7.89 -16.51
N ILE A 302 -20.84 8.15 -15.86
CA ILE A 302 -22.11 7.46 -16.15
C ILE A 302 -22.56 7.76 -17.58
N ALA A 303 -22.54 9.02 -18.00
CA ALA A 303 -22.96 9.42 -19.35
C ALA A 303 -22.08 8.81 -20.45
N ARG A 304 -20.77 8.70 -20.25
CA ARG A 304 -19.87 8.04 -21.20
C ARG A 304 -20.10 6.54 -21.26
N HIS A 305 -20.25 5.87 -20.11
CA HIS A 305 -20.49 4.44 -20.07
C HIS A 305 -21.84 4.04 -20.66
N ALA A 306 -22.89 4.84 -20.44
CA ALA A 306 -24.19 4.64 -21.08
C ALA A 306 -24.12 4.66 -22.63
N LYS A 307 -23.11 5.34 -23.19
CA LYS A 307 -22.83 5.38 -24.64
C LYS A 307 -21.81 4.34 -25.10
N GLY A 308 -21.42 3.40 -24.24
CA GLY A 308 -20.39 2.39 -24.52
C GLY A 308 -18.95 2.91 -24.48
N GLY A 309 -18.73 4.13 -24.00
CA GLY A 309 -17.41 4.73 -23.80
C GLY A 309 -16.82 4.43 -22.41
N SER A 310 -15.62 4.94 -22.16
CA SER A 310 -14.98 4.93 -20.85
C SER A 310 -14.27 6.25 -20.59
N ILE A 311 -14.17 6.66 -19.32
CA ILE A 311 -13.29 7.75 -18.91
C ILE A 311 -11.83 7.31 -18.75
N LEU A 312 -11.53 6.00 -18.84
CA LEU A 312 -10.17 5.48 -18.74
C LEU A 312 -9.44 5.62 -20.09
N GLY A 313 -8.44 6.50 -20.14
CA GLY A 313 -7.56 6.64 -21.30
C GLY A 313 -6.51 5.54 -21.41
N PRO A 314 -5.91 5.31 -22.61
CA PRO A 314 -4.85 4.33 -22.79
C PRO A 314 -3.60 4.64 -21.95
N GLU A 315 -3.21 5.91 -21.84
CA GLU A 315 -2.09 6.34 -20.99
C GLU A 315 -2.38 6.07 -19.52
N GLN A 316 -3.58 6.42 -19.04
CA GLN A 316 -4.00 6.19 -17.65
C GLN A 316 -3.97 4.70 -17.29
N ARG A 317 -4.37 3.82 -18.23
CA ARG A 317 -4.23 2.36 -18.05
C ARG A 317 -2.78 1.91 -17.95
N GLU A 318 -1.89 2.46 -18.78
CA GLU A 318 -0.46 2.17 -18.72
C GLU A 318 0.14 2.64 -17.38
N ARG A 319 -0.19 3.86 -16.95
CA ARG A 319 0.18 4.42 -15.65
C ARG A 319 -0.31 3.54 -14.51
N ALA A 320 -1.55 3.06 -14.56
CA ALA A 320 -2.08 2.14 -13.57
C ALA A 320 -1.34 0.81 -13.51
N ARG A 321 -0.93 0.25 -14.65
CA ARG A 321 -0.11 -0.98 -14.69
C ARG A 321 1.27 -0.77 -14.10
N LEU A 322 1.91 0.37 -14.40
CA LEU A 322 3.20 0.73 -13.83
C LEU A 322 3.12 1.02 -12.33
N TRP A 323 2.07 1.71 -11.86
CA TRP A 323 1.84 1.94 -10.44
C TRP A 323 1.62 0.62 -9.68
N LEU A 324 0.80 -0.27 -10.25
CA LEU A 324 0.60 -1.61 -9.71
C LEU A 324 1.91 -2.41 -9.63
N TRP A 325 2.73 -2.34 -10.69
CA TRP A 325 4.06 -2.94 -10.71
C TRP A 325 4.99 -2.33 -9.67
N LEU A 326 5.00 -1.00 -9.53
CA LEU A 326 5.80 -0.30 -8.53
C LEU A 326 5.43 -0.83 -7.14
N ARG A 327 4.15 -0.76 -6.76
CA ARG A 327 3.69 -1.20 -5.43
C ARG A 327 3.89 -2.69 -5.16
N ARG A 328 3.65 -3.57 -6.13
CA ARG A 328 3.68 -5.03 -5.91
C ARG A 328 5.02 -5.69 -6.22
N CYS A 329 5.96 -4.97 -6.82
CA CYS A 329 7.23 -5.55 -7.25
C CYS A 329 8.43 -4.66 -6.93
N ALA A 330 8.45 -3.42 -7.40
CA ALA A 330 9.64 -2.58 -7.20
C ALA A 330 9.78 -2.04 -5.77
N ALA A 331 8.67 -1.71 -5.12
CA ALA A 331 8.63 -1.26 -3.74
C ALA A 331 8.57 -2.40 -2.73
N ASP A 332 8.52 -3.65 -3.19
CA ASP A 332 8.58 -4.84 -2.35
C ASP A 332 10.04 -5.31 -2.27
N VAL A 333 10.76 -4.85 -1.25
CA VAL A 333 12.18 -5.16 -1.09
C VAL A 333 12.32 -6.55 -0.45
N PRO A 334 12.90 -7.53 -1.16
CA PRO A 334 13.20 -8.82 -0.56
C PRO A 334 14.34 -8.65 0.44
N THR A 335 14.21 -9.31 1.59
CA THR A 335 15.23 -9.33 2.64
C THR A 335 15.29 -10.75 3.20
N GLN A 336 16.50 -11.21 3.51
CA GLN A 336 16.70 -12.46 4.22
C GLN A 336 16.38 -12.32 5.70
N LEU A 337 16.17 -11.10 6.21
CA LEU A 337 15.92 -10.84 7.63
C LEU A 337 14.45 -10.99 8.01
N LEU A 338 13.54 -11.08 7.03
CA LEU A 338 12.10 -11.28 7.26
C LEU A 338 11.53 -12.32 6.30
N PRO A 339 10.80 -13.31 6.83
CA PRO A 339 9.95 -14.15 6.00
C PRO A 339 8.85 -13.33 5.32
N HIS A 340 8.40 -13.86 4.19
CA HIS A 340 7.22 -13.41 3.48
C HIS A 340 5.96 -13.48 4.36
N TRP A 341 5.05 -12.53 4.18
CA TRP A 341 3.84 -12.42 4.99
C TRP A 341 2.95 -13.69 4.95
N GLU A 342 2.98 -14.41 3.82
CA GLU A 342 2.16 -15.59 3.56
C GLU A 342 2.47 -16.80 4.47
N HIS A 343 3.55 -16.77 5.26
CA HIS A 343 3.84 -17.84 6.24
C HIS A 343 2.81 -17.94 7.38
N GLY A 344 1.89 -16.97 7.52
CA GLY A 344 0.73 -17.08 8.40
C GLY A 344 1.09 -17.42 9.85
N THR A 345 0.54 -18.50 10.40
CA THR A 345 0.77 -18.93 11.78
C THR A 345 2.20 -19.40 12.06
N ASP A 346 2.93 -19.83 11.03
CA ASP A 346 4.30 -20.32 11.16
C ASP A 346 5.35 -19.20 11.12
N TYR A 347 4.92 -17.95 10.95
CA TYR A 347 5.80 -16.80 10.74
C TYR A 347 6.90 -16.66 11.81
N VAL A 348 6.53 -16.79 13.08
CA VAL A 348 7.47 -16.65 14.21
C VAL A 348 8.54 -17.74 14.19
N ARG A 349 8.13 -18.99 13.93
CA ARG A 349 9.05 -20.12 13.83
C ARG A 349 10.00 -19.95 12.65
N THR A 350 9.46 -19.63 11.48
CA THR A 350 10.26 -19.40 10.27
C THR A 350 11.25 -18.27 10.47
N LEU A 351 10.83 -17.17 11.09
CA LEU A 351 11.73 -16.05 11.38
C LEU A 351 12.84 -16.44 12.34
N ALA A 352 12.54 -17.18 13.43
CA ALA A 352 13.57 -17.63 14.36
C ALA A 352 14.65 -18.46 13.65
N VAL A 353 14.23 -19.43 12.82
CA VAL A 353 15.18 -20.22 12.00
C VAL A 353 15.95 -19.34 11.02
N THR A 354 15.28 -18.39 10.39
CA THR A 354 15.91 -17.47 9.44
C THR A 354 17.02 -16.66 10.12
N LEU A 355 16.74 -16.07 11.29
CA LEU A 355 17.71 -15.26 12.02
C LEU A 355 18.89 -16.05 12.60
N GLU A 356 18.71 -17.35 12.84
CA GLU A 356 19.80 -18.24 13.28
C GLU A 356 20.84 -18.49 12.17
N HIS A 357 20.47 -18.34 10.90
CA HIS A 357 21.30 -18.71 9.75
C HIS A 357 21.60 -17.55 8.80
N VAL A 358 21.06 -16.35 9.07
CA VAL A 358 21.22 -15.22 8.16
C VAL A 358 22.60 -14.58 8.30
N GLU A 359 23.26 -14.39 7.17
CA GLU A 359 24.39 -13.48 7.06
C GLU A 359 23.84 -12.10 6.68
N ARG A 360 24.05 -11.12 7.56
CA ARG A 360 23.48 -9.77 7.38
C ARG A 360 24.17 -9.00 6.26
N ASP A 361 25.42 -9.36 5.96
CA ASP A 361 26.24 -8.69 4.98
C ASP A 361 25.66 -8.89 3.58
N GLY A 362 25.41 -7.78 2.89
CA GLY A 362 24.87 -7.81 1.53
C GLY A 362 23.34 -7.96 1.44
N ASP A 363 22.59 -7.89 2.55
CA ASP A 363 21.13 -7.89 2.47
C ASP A 363 20.62 -6.67 1.65
N PRO A 364 19.74 -6.88 0.63
CA PRO A 364 19.27 -5.81 -0.25
C PRO A 364 18.57 -4.65 0.48
N LEU A 365 18.03 -4.90 1.67
CA LEU A 365 17.34 -3.91 2.49
C LEU A 365 18.24 -2.70 2.81
N TYR A 366 19.48 -2.94 3.25
CA TYR A 366 20.38 -1.85 3.65
C TYR A 366 20.73 -0.96 2.44
N GLY A 367 20.94 -1.57 1.28
CA GLY A 367 21.15 -0.83 0.03
C GLY A 367 19.94 0.02 -0.35
N ALA A 368 18.73 -0.54 -0.24
CA ALA A 368 17.49 0.16 -0.53
C ALA A 368 17.22 1.31 0.46
N LEU A 369 17.40 1.09 1.76
CA LEU A 369 17.22 2.11 2.80
C LEU A 369 18.23 3.24 2.67
N ARG A 370 19.51 2.91 2.40
CA ARG A 370 20.52 3.93 2.15
C ARG A 370 20.17 4.81 0.95
N ARG A 371 19.74 4.22 -0.18
CA ARG A 371 19.26 5.00 -1.33
C ARG A 371 18.08 5.88 -0.95
N MET A 372 17.06 5.31 -0.30
CA MET A 372 15.88 6.04 0.14
C MET A 372 16.26 7.24 1.01
N TRP A 373 17.18 7.03 1.95
CA TRP A 373 17.61 8.04 2.90
C TRP A 373 18.49 9.12 2.27
N ASP A 374 19.58 8.74 1.61
CA ASP A 374 20.57 9.67 1.06
C ASP A 374 19.99 10.54 -0.04
N ARG A 375 19.06 9.98 -0.82
CA ARG A 375 18.45 10.64 -1.97
C ARG A 375 17.06 11.21 -1.68
N ARG A 376 16.59 11.08 -0.43
CA ARG A 376 15.26 11.50 0.02
C ARG A 376 14.14 10.92 -0.84
N GLU A 377 14.28 9.67 -1.28
CA GLU A 377 13.26 9.03 -2.13
C GLU A 377 12.02 8.69 -1.28
N PRO A 378 10.80 8.97 -1.77
CA PRO A 378 9.58 8.79 -0.97
C PRO A 378 9.10 7.34 -0.88
N VAL A 379 9.72 6.43 -1.63
CA VAL A 379 9.35 5.02 -1.71
C VAL A 379 10.61 4.18 -1.55
N LEU A 380 10.58 3.22 -0.61
CA LEU A 380 11.60 2.19 -0.51
C LEU A 380 11.53 1.32 -1.77
N SER A 381 12.62 1.21 -2.52
CA SER A 381 12.63 0.45 -3.77
C SER A 381 13.83 -0.48 -3.89
N ARG A 382 13.60 -1.68 -4.45
CA ARG A 382 14.65 -2.68 -4.69
C ARG A 382 15.52 -2.35 -5.90
N PHE A 383 15.02 -1.53 -6.82
CA PHE A 383 15.73 -1.09 -8.00
C PHE A 383 16.35 0.29 -7.78
N ASP A 384 17.49 0.55 -8.41
CA ASP A 384 18.02 1.90 -8.52
C ASP A 384 17.48 2.56 -9.80
N PHE A 385 16.42 3.36 -9.68
CA PHE A 385 15.83 4.05 -10.84
C PHE A 385 16.70 5.21 -11.36
N ARG A 386 17.79 5.58 -10.67
CA ARG A 386 18.77 6.55 -11.17
C ARG A 386 19.91 5.89 -11.94
N ASP A 387 19.94 4.56 -12.00
CA ASP A 387 20.83 3.77 -12.87
C ASP A 387 20.01 3.01 -13.93
N PRO A 388 19.74 3.63 -15.09
CA PRO A 388 18.97 3.00 -16.16
C PRO A 388 19.60 1.71 -16.68
N ALA A 389 20.94 1.61 -16.68
CA ALA A 389 21.64 0.42 -17.14
C ALA A 389 21.39 -0.74 -16.17
N GLY A 390 21.58 -0.50 -14.87
CA GLY A 390 21.27 -1.45 -13.81
C GLY A 390 19.80 -1.88 -13.80
N LEU A 391 18.87 -0.95 -14.03
CA LEU A 391 17.44 -1.25 -14.14
C LEU A 391 17.16 -2.23 -15.29
N VAL A 392 17.68 -1.98 -16.50
CA VAL A 392 17.46 -2.85 -17.66
C VAL A 392 18.07 -4.24 -17.44
N THR A 393 19.28 -4.31 -16.89
CA THR A 393 19.96 -5.57 -16.57
C THR A 393 19.16 -6.38 -15.55
N THR A 394 18.60 -5.73 -14.53
CA THR A 394 17.82 -6.42 -13.49
C THR A 394 16.44 -6.88 -13.99
N LEU A 395 15.85 -6.17 -14.96
CA LEU A 395 14.53 -6.51 -15.53
C LEU A 395 14.58 -7.58 -16.61
N THR A 396 15.73 -7.75 -17.25
CA THR A 396 15.93 -8.72 -18.33
C THR A 396 16.53 -9.99 -17.72
N PRO A 397 15.76 -11.09 -17.58
CA PRO A 397 16.35 -12.34 -17.12
C PRO A 397 17.46 -12.74 -18.10
N ALA A 398 18.65 -13.05 -17.57
CA ALA A 398 19.70 -13.64 -18.37
C ALA A 398 19.11 -14.88 -19.04
N ARG A 399 19.03 -14.86 -20.38
CA ARG A 399 18.70 -16.08 -21.12
C ARG A 399 19.86 -17.02 -20.85
N SER A 400 19.58 -18.11 -20.14
CA SER A 400 20.50 -19.25 -20.06
C SER A 400 20.79 -19.66 -21.51
N SER A 401 22.02 -19.38 -21.96
CA SER A 401 22.54 -19.82 -23.26
C SER A 401 22.81 -21.31 -23.25
#